data_AF-A0A370PGF5-F1
#
_entry.id   AF-A0A370PGF5-F1
#
_cell.length_a   1.000
_cell.length_b   1.000
_cell.length_c   1.000
_cell.angle_alpha   90.00
_cell.angle_beta   90.00
_cell.angle_gamma   90.00
#
_symmetry.space_group_name_H-M   'P 1'
#
loop_
_entity.id
_entity.type
_entity.pdbx_description
1 polymer ?
#
loop_
_entity_poly.entity_id
_entity_poly.type
_entity_poly.pdbx_seq_one_letter_code
_entity_poly.pdbx_strand_id
1 'polypeptide(L)'
;MSAIGTLVFCTDCGSLLDGSIGDPTKILVCDVCGARNKDTVPQTIVSESKPSAFPSALRAKRSAVQTLTASDRRTEALTQHTCIKCGRKEMYYTTVQLRSADEGSTVFYTCVCGHKESTNN
;
A
#
# COMPACT_ATOMS: atom_id res chain seq x y z
N MET A 1 -16.63 5.32 36.83
CA MET A 1 -16.20 5.65 35.45
C MET A 1 -15.63 4.45 34.73
N SER A 2 -15.78 4.41 33.41
CA SER A 2 -15.09 3.47 32.53
C SER A 2 -13.97 4.23 31.79
N ALA A 3 -12.74 3.72 31.85
CA ALA A 3 -11.59 4.31 31.18
C ALA A 3 -11.18 3.47 29.96
N ILE A 4 -11.08 4.10 28.79
CA ILE A 4 -10.62 3.48 27.55
C ILE A 4 -9.42 4.28 27.04
N GLY A 5 -8.23 3.76 27.27
CA GLY A 5 -6.99 4.46 26.95
C GLY A 5 -6.81 5.75 27.76
N THR A 6 -6.70 6.89 27.07
CA THR A 6 -6.66 8.22 27.71
C THR A 6 -8.03 8.82 27.99
N LEU A 7 -9.09 8.26 27.43
CA LEU A 7 -10.44 8.81 27.52
C LEU A 7 -11.18 8.25 28.72
N VAL A 8 -11.92 9.12 29.41
CA VAL A 8 -12.65 8.78 30.62
C VAL A 8 -14.13 9.11 30.45
N PHE A 9 -15.00 8.16 30.80
CA PHE A 9 -16.44 8.27 30.63
C PHE A 9 -17.20 8.19 31.96
N CYS A 10 -18.28 8.95 32.05
CA CYS A 10 -19.24 8.90 33.15
C CYS A 10 -19.90 7.52 33.21
N THR A 11 -19.95 6.88 34.39
CA THR A 11 -20.62 5.58 34.55
C THR A 11 -22.13 5.65 34.45
N ASP A 12 -22.71 6.83 34.69
CA ASP A 12 -24.15 6.95 34.88
C ASP A 12 -24.84 7.27 33.54
N CYS A 13 -24.26 8.17 32.74
CA CYS A 13 -24.84 8.60 31.46
C CYS A 13 -23.96 8.29 30.23
N GLY A 14 -22.73 7.79 30.42
CA GLY A 14 -21.82 7.48 29.32
C GLY A 14 -21.17 8.69 28.63
N SER A 15 -21.39 9.92 29.10
CA SER A 15 -20.73 11.11 28.55
C SER A 15 -19.21 11.06 28.74
N LEU A 16 -18.48 11.60 27.76
CA LEU A 16 -17.05 11.89 27.90
C LEU A 16 -16.86 12.97 28.99
N LEU A 17 -15.85 12.81 29.84
CA LEU A 17 -15.52 13.74 30.91
C LEU A 17 -14.24 14.51 30.58
N ASP A 18 -14.24 15.80 30.93
CA ASP A 18 -13.13 16.69 30.63
C ASP A 18 -11.95 16.46 31.59
N GLY A 19 -10.81 16.09 30.99
CA GLY A 19 -9.48 16.14 31.61
C GLY A 19 -9.30 15.28 32.85
N SER A 20 -8.92 14.02 32.67
CA SER A 20 -8.23 13.25 33.72
C SER A 20 -6.81 13.79 33.88
N ILE A 21 -6.49 14.25 35.10
CA ILE A 21 -5.11 14.62 35.48
C ILE A 21 -4.37 13.38 35.99
N GLY A 22 -5.11 12.31 36.28
CA GLY A 22 -4.59 11.07 36.83
C GLY A 22 -4.33 11.18 38.33
N ASP A 23 -5.03 12.08 39.02
CA ASP A 23 -4.96 12.20 40.46
C ASP A 23 -6.14 11.48 41.12
N PRO A 24 -5.93 10.36 41.84
CA PRO A 24 -7.01 9.58 42.44
C PRO A 24 -7.82 10.35 43.50
N THR A 25 -7.33 11.51 43.95
CA THR A 25 -8.02 12.35 44.94
C THR A 25 -8.99 13.33 44.31
N LYS A 26 -8.91 13.57 42.98
CA LYS A 26 -9.75 14.53 42.29
C LYS A 26 -11.11 13.92 41.90
N ILE A 27 -12.15 14.75 41.95
CA ILE A 27 -13.51 14.38 41.53
C ILE A 27 -13.84 15.15 40.25
N LEU A 28 -14.19 14.42 39.21
CA LEU A 28 -14.75 14.92 37.96
C LEU A 28 -16.27 14.97 38.07
N VAL A 29 -16.87 16.08 37.67
CA VAL A 29 -18.32 16.24 37.63
C VAL A 29 -18.77 16.16 36.18
N CYS A 30 -19.80 15.36 35.92
CA CYS A 30 -20.37 15.23 34.58
C CYS A 30 -21.26 16.43 34.25
N ASP A 31 -21.01 17.12 33.14
CA ASP A 31 -21.83 18.25 32.70
C ASP A 31 -23.23 17.85 32.21
N VAL A 32 -23.42 16.58 31.86
CA VAL A 32 -24.69 16.07 31.32
C VAL A 32 -25.64 15.63 32.44
N CYS A 33 -25.15 14.85 33.41
CA CYS A 33 -26.00 14.28 34.47
C CYS A 33 -25.65 14.73 35.88
N GLY A 34 -24.60 15.54 36.08
CA GLY A 34 -24.15 16.01 37.38
C GLY A 34 -23.45 14.95 38.25
N ALA A 35 -23.28 13.73 37.75
CA ALA A 35 -22.67 12.63 38.50
C ALA A 35 -21.22 12.94 38.87
N ARG A 36 -20.86 12.64 40.12
CA ARG A 36 -19.51 12.81 40.67
C ARG A 36 -18.72 11.52 40.51
N ASN A 37 -17.59 11.64 39.86
CA ASN A 37 -16.78 10.52 39.46
C ASN A 37 -15.32 10.72 39.91
N LYS A 38 -14.68 9.70 40.50
CA LYS A 38 -13.28 9.81 40.95
C LYS A 38 -12.31 9.66 39.79
N ASP A 39 -11.38 10.59 39.63
CA ASP A 39 -10.35 10.54 38.59
C ASP A 39 -9.46 9.30 38.79
N THR A 40 -9.07 8.66 37.69
CA THR A 40 -8.22 7.47 37.69
C THR A 40 -7.01 7.77 36.81
N VAL A 41 -5.83 7.30 37.22
CA VAL A 41 -4.61 7.42 36.41
C VAL A 41 -4.88 6.85 35.01
N PRO A 42 -4.82 7.66 33.94
CA PRO A 42 -4.99 7.14 32.59
C PRO A 42 -3.90 6.11 32.31
N GLN A 43 -4.26 5.04 31.62
CA GLN A 43 -3.29 4.01 31.21
C GLN A 43 -2.27 4.65 30.27
N THR A 44 -1.00 4.28 30.40
CA THR A 44 0.05 4.73 29.48
C THR A 44 -0.28 4.26 28.06
N ILE A 45 -0.52 5.20 27.15
CA ILE A 45 -0.74 4.89 25.73
C ILE A 45 0.60 4.88 24.99
N VAL A 46 0.91 3.74 24.38
CA VAL A 46 2.03 3.60 23.45
C VAL A 46 1.49 3.78 22.04
N SER A 47 1.87 4.88 21.39
CA SER A 47 1.61 5.10 19.97
C SER A 47 2.84 4.74 19.15
N GLU A 48 2.69 3.84 18.18
CA GLU A 48 3.75 3.52 17.23
C GLU A 48 3.43 4.06 15.84
N SER A 49 4.48 4.45 15.10
CA SER A 49 4.32 4.86 13.71
C SER A 49 3.84 3.68 12.86
N LYS A 50 2.94 3.94 11.91
CA LYS A 50 2.52 2.92 10.94
C LYS A 50 3.73 2.33 10.21
N PRO A 51 3.76 1.02 9.91
CA PRO A 51 4.89 0.41 9.18
C PRO A 51 5.17 1.06 7.82
N SER A 52 4.15 1.64 7.17
CA SER A 52 4.24 2.35 5.89
C SER A 52 4.49 3.86 6.01
N ALA A 53 4.59 4.41 7.22
CA ALA A 53 4.75 5.86 7.43
C ALA A 53 6.04 6.42 6.81
N PHE A 54 7.06 5.56 6.62
CA PHE A 54 8.37 5.96 6.09
C PHE A 54 8.82 5.00 4.99
N PRO A 55 8.33 5.16 3.74
CA PRO A 55 8.77 4.32 2.62
C PRO A 55 10.25 4.59 2.30
N SER A 56 11.05 3.53 2.26
CA SER A 56 12.48 3.62 1.93
C SER A 56 12.97 2.34 1.26
N ALA A 57 14.07 2.42 0.50
CA ALA A 57 14.67 1.25 -0.14
C ALA A 57 15.10 0.19 0.88
N LEU A 58 15.60 0.60 2.05
CA LEU A 58 15.95 -0.31 3.14
C LEU A 58 14.71 -1.00 3.73
N ARG A 59 13.59 -0.28 3.87
CA ARG A 59 12.34 -0.88 4.35
C ARG A 59 11.72 -1.81 3.31
N ALA A 60 11.78 -1.49 2.03
CA ALA A 60 11.36 -2.37 0.94
C ALA A 60 12.13 -3.70 0.96
N LYS A 61 13.44 -3.67 1.25
CA LYS A 61 14.27 -4.88 1.41
C LYS A 61 13.92 -5.73 2.64
N ARG A 62 13.18 -5.20 3.62
CA ARG A 62 12.70 -5.94 4.79
C ARG A 62 11.34 -6.62 4.55
N SER A 63 10.73 -6.40 3.40
CA SER A 63 9.49 -7.08 3.01
C SER A 63 9.75 -8.57 2.76
N ALA A 64 8.86 -9.43 3.27
CA ALA A 64 8.87 -10.86 2.94
C ALA A 64 8.43 -11.15 1.48
N VAL A 65 7.82 -10.16 0.82
CA VAL A 65 7.39 -10.23 -0.57
C VAL A 65 8.42 -9.54 -1.46
N GLN A 66 8.86 -10.26 -2.50
CA GLN A 66 9.74 -9.71 -3.53
C GLN A 66 8.96 -8.72 -4.40
N THR A 67 9.42 -7.47 -4.42
CA THR A 67 8.90 -6.45 -5.32
C THR A 67 9.56 -6.62 -6.68
N LEU A 68 8.86 -7.25 -7.62
CA LEU A 68 9.32 -7.40 -9.00
C LEU A 68 9.17 -6.08 -9.75
N THR A 69 10.23 -5.66 -10.41
CA THR A 69 10.23 -4.51 -11.31
C THR A 69 9.66 -4.88 -12.69
N ALA A 70 9.29 -3.88 -13.50
CA ALA A 70 8.82 -4.12 -14.86
C ALA A 70 9.86 -4.87 -15.73
N SER A 71 11.15 -4.67 -15.46
CA SER A 71 12.24 -5.42 -16.11
C SER A 71 12.29 -6.89 -15.72
N ASP A 72 11.85 -7.26 -14.51
CA ASP A 72 11.84 -8.65 -14.06
C ASP A 72 10.68 -9.43 -14.70
N ARG A 73 9.63 -8.72 -15.14
CA ARG A 73 8.45 -9.30 -15.76
C ARG A 73 8.58 -9.28 -17.29
N ARG A 74 9.24 -10.29 -17.85
CA ARG A 74 9.22 -10.51 -19.30
C ARG A 74 7.90 -11.16 -19.70
N THR A 75 6.96 -10.35 -20.19
CA THR A 75 5.64 -10.79 -20.68
C THR A 75 5.65 -11.22 -22.15
N GLU A 76 6.77 -11.01 -22.85
CA GLU A 76 6.89 -11.30 -24.28
C GLU A 76 7.06 -12.80 -24.53
N ALA A 77 6.33 -13.35 -25.49
CA ALA A 77 6.47 -14.75 -25.92
C ALA A 77 7.56 -14.88 -27.00
N LEU A 78 8.15 -16.06 -27.13
CA LEU A 78 9.12 -16.37 -28.20
C LEU A 78 8.40 -16.85 -29.47
N THR A 79 8.92 -16.45 -30.63
CA THR A 79 8.46 -16.93 -31.94
C THR A 79 9.62 -17.13 -32.90
N GLN A 80 9.41 -17.96 -33.92
CA GLN A 80 10.39 -18.25 -34.96
C GLN A 80 10.41 -17.09 -35.97
N HIS A 81 11.17 -16.04 -35.67
CA HIS A 81 11.42 -14.92 -36.56
C HIS A 81 12.92 -14.62 -36.61
N THR A 82 13.46 -14.47 -37.83
CA THR A 82 14.91 -14.32 -38.03
C THR A 82 15.30 -12.86 -37.98
N CYS A 83 16.10 -12.48 -36.97
CA CYS A 83 16.58 -11.12 -36.80
C CYS A 83 17.54 -10.72 -37.94
N ILE A 84 17.21 -9.63 -38.64
CA ILE A 84 18.00 -9.09 -39.75
C ILE A 84 19.40 -8.66 -39.29
N LYS A 85 19.55 -8.22 -38.03
CA LYS A 85 20.82 -7.68 -37.51
C LYS A 85 21.83 -8.75 -37.08
N CYS A 86 21.38 -9.86 -36.48
CA CYS A 86 22.27 -10.86 -35.88
C CYS A 86 22.03 -12.30 -36.37
N GLY A 87 21.04 -12.53 -37.23
CA GLY A 87 20.74 -13.85 -37.83
C GLY A 87 20.14 -14.88 -36.86
N ARG A 88 19.79 -14.50 -35.63
CA ARG A 88 19.12 -15.40 -34.68
C ARG A 88 17.71 -15.72 -35.18
N LYS A 89 17.31 -16.99 -35.14
CA LYS A 89 16.03 -17.51 -35.66
C LYS A 89 14.83 -17.32 -34.72
N GLU A 90 15.08 -16.82 -33.52
CA GLU A 90 14.05 -16.61 -32.49
C GLU A 90 14.09 -15.16 -32.00
N MET A 91 12.91 -14.57 -31.89
CA MET A 91 12.69 -13.23 -31.36
C MET A 91 11.50 -13.23 -30.41
N TYR A 92 11.52 -12.31 -29.45
CA TYR A 92 10.37 -12.06 -28.61
C TYR A 92 9.34 -11.27 -29.39
N TYR A 93 8.05 -11.51 -29.17
CA TYR A 93 7.00 -10.75 -29.81
C TYR A 93 5.92 -10.29 -28.82
N THR A 94 5.30 -9.16 -29.13
CA THR A 94 4.10 -8.63 -28.46
C THR A 94 3.16 -8.09 -29.52
N THR A 95 1.87 -8.39 -29.42
CA THR A 95 0.85 -7.87 -30.34
C THR A 95 0.07 -6.74 -29.68
N VAL A 96 -0.13 -5.64 -30.41
CA VAL A 96 -0.89 -4.48 -29.94
C VAL A 96 -1.78 -3.97 -31.07
N GLN A 97 -3.03 -3.66 -30.75
CA GLN A 97 -3.92 -2.99 -31.69
C GLN A 97 -3.69 -1.48 -31.65
N LEU A 98 -3.10 -0.94 -32.71
CA LEU A 98 -2.79 0.50 -32.82
C LEU A 98 -3.79 1.26 -33.70
N ARG A 99 -4.65 0.55 -34.41
CA ARG A 99 -5.55 1.08 -35.43
C ARG A 99 -7.00 0.68 -35.16
N SER A 100 -7.90 1.06 -36.06
CA SER A 100 -9.32 0.71 -36.00
C SER A 100 -9.53 -0.79 -35.79
N ALA A 101 -10.65 -1.18 -35.19
CA ALA A 101 -10.94 -2.59 -34.89
C ALA A 101 -11.02 -3.49 -36.14
N ASP A 102 -11.23 -2.89 -37.32
CA ASP A 102 -11.33 -3.59 -38.60
C ASP A 102 -9.96 -3.93 -39.22
N GLU A 103 -8.85 -3.42 -38.66
CA GLU A 103 -7.49 -3.69 -39.16
C GLU A 103 -6.78 -4.78 -38.33
N GLY A 104 -5.80 -5.45 -38.93
CA GLY A 104 -4.96 -6.44 -38.24
C GLY A 104 -4.12 -5.83 -37.12
N SER A 105 -3.70 -6.68 -36.18
CA SER A 105 -2.86 -6.27 -35.06
C SER A 105 -1.43 -5.99 -35.50
N THR A 106 -0.80 -4.97 -34.93
CA THR A 106 0.63 -4.72 -35.12
C THR A 106 1.44 -5.64 -34.20
N VAL A 107 2.37 -6.39 -34.78
CA VAL A 107 3.30 -7.27 -34.06
C VAL A 107 4.63 -6.56 -33.87
N PHE A 108 5.04 -6.39 -32.62
CA PHE A 108 6.37 -5.89 -32.26
C PHE A 108 7.29 -7.06 -31.98
N TYR A 109 8.44 -7.13 -32.63
CA TYR A 109 9.48 -8.11 -32.36
C TYR A 109 10.69 -7.46 -31.67
N THR A 110 11.17 -8.09 -30.62
CA THR A 110 12.36 -7.69 -29.86
C THR A 110 13.38 -8.82 -29.88
N CYS A 111 14.55 -8.57 -30.49
CA CYS A 111 15.66 -9.52 -30.45
C CYS A 111 16.52 -9.33 -29.19
N VAL A 112 17.15 -10.41 -28.72
CA VAL A 112 18.14 -10.39 -27.62
C VAL A 112 19.31 -9.45 -27.91
N CYS A 113 19.65 -9.20 -29.17
CA CYS A 113 20.69 -8.23 -29.55
C CYS A 113 20.27 -6.76 -29.43
N GLY A 114 19.03 -6.48 -29.00
CA GLY A 114 18.47 -5.14 -28.86
C GLY A 114 17.83 -4.58 -30.13
N HIS A 115 17.82 -5.32 -31.24
CA HIS A 115 17.09 -4.92 -32.44
C HIS A 115 15.57 -5.06 -32.23
N LYS A 116 14.82 -4.06 -32.68
CA LYS A 116 13.37 -4.02 -32.61
C LYS A 116 12.82 -3.76 -34.00
N GLU A 117 11.77 -4.49 -34.36
CA GLU A 117 11.06 -4.33 -35.63
C GLU A 117 9.55 -4.47 -35.39
N SER A 118 8.74 -3.95 -36.30
CA SER A 118 7.29 -4.00 -36.22
C SER A 118 6.70 -4.39 -37.56
N THR A 119 5.79 -5.35 -37.55
CA THR A 119 5.06 -5.82 -38.73
C THR A 119 3.58 -5.56 -38.52
N ASN A 120 2.92 -4.97 -39.51
CA ASN A 120 1.47 -4.82 -39.50
C ASN A 120 0.84 -5.96 -40.31
N ASN A 121 -0.10 -6.68 -39.70
CA ASN A 121 -0.86 -7.73 -40.36
C ASN A 121 -2.09 -7.20 -41.08
#